data_AF-A0A942AZG2-F1
#
_entry.id   AF-A0A942AZG2-F1
#
_cell.length_a   1.000
_cell.length_b   1.000
_cell.length_c   1.000
_cell.angle_alpha   90.00
_cell.angle_beta   90.00
_cell.angle_gamma   90.00
#
_symmetry.space_group_name_H-M   'P 1'
#
loop_
_entity.id
_entity.type
_entity.pdbx_description
1 polymer ?
#
loop_
_entity_poly.entity_id
_entity_poly.type
_entity_poly.pdbx_seq_one_letter_code
_entity_poly.pdbx_strand_id
1 'polypeptide(L)'
;MTFPNTTNGDNHDDAVRVVTPNVDDPSSWYEIDNPRTEFRNRDEISIAVEAAEAEAQRLRDKQEALAEAESEARYGTALAIYRDAAVKSVDYNHVRAEAETRLYEIANAGARLDVPALFEQFVRFKLADARCGANFDFVAMLDNIDPLPPTPSGMPQIRERRAQQIHERTSWSAYLDNVVNDRASTERRRHRDELHLAVADAQDQAARRIRSRVLALNDFDRLDVPTPPTITQLHQAAVDRIDEAQFDEDTILAAGIYNVRKLASKDALDKLVKDGN
;
A
#
# COMPACT_ATOMS: atom_id res chain seq x y z
N MET A 1 26.94 48.47 -36.04
CA MET A 1 27.08 48.16 -37.47
C MET A 1 25.92 47.25 -37.84
N THR A 2 24.82 47.81 -38.35
CA THR A 2 24.48 47.99 -39.78
C THR A 2 23.67 46.80 -40.29
N PHE A 3 22.40 47.07 -40.63
CA PHE A 3 21.47 46.21 -41.37
C PHE A 3 22.01 45.84 -42.76
N PRO A 4 21.43 44.80 -43.39
CA PRO A 4 20.51 45.03 -44.51
C PRO A 4 19.23 44.20 -44.30
N ASN A 5 17.99 44.70 -44.33
CA ASN A 5 17.20 45.36 -45.38
C ASN A 5 17.41 44.86 -46.82
N THR A 6 16.55 43.93 -47.25
CA THR A 6 15.84 44.02 -48.54
C THR A 6 14.48 43.33 -48.43
N THR A 7 13.48 44.04 -48.92
CA THR A 7 12.03 43.82 -48.98
C THR A 7 11.56 42.94 -50.15
N ASN A 8 10.28 42.55 -50.06
CA ASN A 8 9.32 42.00 -51.06
C ASN A 8 9.13 40.47 -50.96
N GLY A 9 7.93 39.91 -50.78
CA GLY A 9 6.56 40.42 -50.71
C GLY A 9 5.59 39.25 -50.43
N ASP A 10 4.37 39.59 -50.05
CA ASP A 10 3.16 38.74 -49.94
C ASP A 10 3.05 37.75 -48.76
N ASN A 11 2.76 38.30 -47.57
CA ASN A 11 2.02 37.59 -46.52
C ASN A 11 0.55 38.01 -46.60
N HIS A 12 -0.33 37.09 -46.99
CA HIS A 12 -1.75 37.21 -46.71
C HIS A 12 -2.01 36.77 -45.27
N ASP A 13 -2.23 37.76 -44.40
CA ASP A 13 -2.82 37.61 -43.07
C ASP A 13 -4.32 37.29 -43.22
N ASP A 14 -4.72 36.05 -42.93
CA ASP A 14 -6.12 35.74 -42.58
C ASP A 14 -6.23 35.64 -41.06
N ALA A 15 -6.41 36.82 -40.44
CA ALA A 15 -6.81 36.93 -39.06
C ALA A 15 -8.24 36.41 -38.91
N VAL A 16 -8.40 35.26 -38.25
CA VAL A 16 -9.68 34.72 -37.78
C VAL A 16 -10.32 35.76 -36.84
N ARG A 17 -11.28 36.53 -37.35
CA ARG A 17 -12.20 37.31 -36.52
C ARG A 17 -13.07 36.34 -35.73
N VAL A 18 -12.79 36.19 -34.45
CA VAL A 18 -13.73 35.63 -33.49
C VAL A 18 -14.87 36.64 -33.34
N VAL A 19 -15.96 36.40 -34.07
CA VAL A 19 -17.22 37.14 -33.89
C VAL A 19 -17.91 36.52 -32.67
N THR A 20 -17.88 37.22 -31.54
CA THR A 20 -18.77 36.89 -30.42
C THR A 20 -20.21 37.23 -30.82
N PRO A 21 -21.17 36.31 -30.68
CA PRO A 21 -22.55 36.58 -31.03
C PRO A 21 -23.16 37.61 -30.09
N ASN A 22 -23.87 38.58 -30.67
CA ASN A 22 -24.66 39.57 -29.96
C ASN A 22 -25.89 38.88 -29.35
N VAL A 23 -26.06 38.95 -28.03
CA VAL A 23 -27.06 38.17 -27.26
C VAL A 23 -28.43 38.86 -27.23
N ASP A 24 -28.54 40.09 -27.76
CA ASP A 24 -29.74 40.93 -27.63
C ASP A 24 -30.63 41.00 -28.89
N ASP A 25 -30.42 40.15 -29.89
CA ASP A 25 -31.31 40.05 -31.07
C ASP A 25 -31.71 38.59 -31.36
N PRO A 26 -32.89 38.13 -30.89
CA PRO A 26 -33.36 36.77 -31.15
C PRO A 26 -33.83 36.56 -32.60
N SER A 27 -33.80 37.60 -33.45
CA SER A 27 -34.20 37.51 -34.87
C SER A 27 -33.08 37.08 -35.81
N SER A 28 -31.81 37.22 -35.42
CA SER A 28 -30.68 37.08 -36.35
C SER A 28 -30.18 35.65 -36.56
N TRP A 29 -30.87 34.64 -36.01
CA TRP A 29 -30.37 33.25 -35.99
C TRP A 29 -31.02 32.31 -37.01
N TYR A 30 -32.03 32.76 -37.76
CA TYR A 30 -32.66 31.93 -38.80
C TYR A 30 -33.18 32.77 -39.97
N GLU A 31 -32.29 33.40 -40.74
CA GLU A 31 -32.59 33.58 -42.17
C GLU A 31 -32.25 32.26 -42.87
N ILE A 32 -33.17 31.29 -42.75
CA ILE A 32 -33.28 30.25 -43.77
C ILE A 32 -33.92 30.97 -44.95
N ASP A 33 -33.11 31.40 -45.91
CA ASP A 33 -33.57 31.72 -47.26
C ASP A 33 -34.39 30.52 -47.73
N ASN A 34 -35.71 30.63 -47.63
CA ASN A 34 -36.64 29.62 -48.07
C ASN A 34 -37.16 30.10 -49.43
N PRO A 35 -36.47 29.76 -50.54
CA PRO A 35 -37.06 30.00 -51.84
C PRO A 35 -38.36 29.19 -51.85
N ARG A 36 -39.50 29.90 -51.86
CA ARG A 36 -40.78 29.27 -52.17
C ARG A 36 -40.64 28.70 -53.58
N THR A 37 -40.31 27.43 -53.67
CA THR A 37 -40.34 26.66 -54.91
C THR A 37 -41.81 26.55 -55.31
N GLU A 38 -42.30 27.49 -56.11
CA GLU A 38 -43.65 27.43 -56.67
C GLU A 38 -43.67 26.33 -57.74
N PHE A 39 -44.08 25.13 -57.34
CA PHE A 39 -44.29 24.01 -58.26
C PHE A 39 -45.49 24.30 -59.17
N ARG A 40 -45.27 24.36 -60.49
CA ARG A 40 -46.27 24.79 -61.48
C ARG A 40 -47.13 23.64 -62.03
N ASN A 41 -46.74 22.38 -61.82
CA ASN A 41 -47.53 21.21 -62.21
C ASN A 41 -47.21 19.97 -61.35
N ARG A 42 -48.02 18.90 -61.51
CA ARG A 42 -47.90 17.64 -60.76
C ARG A 42 -46.57 16.92 -60.96
N ASP A 43 -45.97 17.06 -62.14
CA ASP A 43 -44.72 16.38 -62.50
C ASP A 43 -43.52 17.02 -61.79
N GLU A 44 -43.51 18.35 -61.65
CA GLU A 44 -42.51 19.09 -60.87
C GLU A 44 -42.57 18.75 -59.37
N ILE A 45 -43.77 18.50 -58.82
CA ILE A 45 -43.95 18.04 -57.44
C ILE A 45 -43.39 16.62 -57.28
N SER A 46 -43.66 15.71 -58.22
CA SER A 46 -43.15 14.34 -58.17
C SER A 46 -41.62 14.29 -58.17
N ILE A 47 -40.99 15.07 -59.06
CA ILE A 47 -39.53 15.16 -59.14
C ILE A 47 -38.93 15.74 -57.85
N ALA A 48 -39.57 16.75 -57.26
CA ALA A 48 -39.10 17.34 -56.01
C ALA A 48 -39.25 16.39 -54.81
N VAL A 49 -40.33 15.59 -54.77
CA VAL A 49 -40.51 14.54 -53.76
C VAL A 49 -39.46 13.44 -53.92
N GLU A 50 -39.22 12.95 -55.13
CA GLU A 50 -38.17 11.96 -55.40
C GLU A 50 -36.77 12.47 -55.02
N ALA A 51 -36.46 13.74 -55.31
CA ALA A 51 -35.20 14.36 -54.90
C ALA A 51 -35.08 14.52 -53.38
N ALA A 52 -36.17 14.89 -52.70
CA ALA A 52 -36.21 15.00 -51.24
C ALA A 52 -36.10 13.63 -50.55
N GLU A 53 -36.72 12.59 -51.11
CA GLU A 53 -36.61 11.21 -50.62
C GLU A 53 -35.18 10.67 -50.80
N ALA A 54 -34.55 10.92 -51.95
CA ALA A 54 -33.16 10.55 -52.20
C ALA A 54 -32.19 11.26 -51.24
N GLU A 55 -32.38 12.56 -50.99
CA GLU A 55 -31.57 13.30 -50.03
C GLU A 55 -31.81 12.84 -48.58
N ALA A 56 -33.07 12.54 -48.21
CA ALA A 56 -33.39 11.96 -46.91
C ALA A 56 -32.72 10.60 -46.71
N GLN A 57 -32.70 9.75 -47.74
CA GLN A 57 -31.99 8.47 -47.69
C GLN A 57 -30.47 8.67 -47.55
N ARG A 58 -29.88 9.57 -48.34
CA ARG A 58 -28.45 9.92 -48.23
C ARG A 58 -28.07 10.40 -46.83
N LEU A 59 -28.92 11.22 -46.19
CA LEU A 59 -28.70 11.70 -44.83
C LEU A 59 -28.83 10.58 -43.79
N ARG A 60 -29.77 9.62 -43.97
CA ARG A 60 -29.89 8.44 -43.11
C ARG A 60 -28.66 7.54 -43.22
N ASP A 61 -28.21 7.22 -44.44
CA ASP A 61 -27.02 6.41 -44.68
C ASP A 61 -25.77 7.08 -44.07
N LYS A 62 -25.67 8.41 -44.21
CA LYS A 62 -24.59 9.19 -43.58
C LYS A 62 -24.66 9.15 -42.06
N GLN A 63 -25.85 9.22 -41.47
CA GLN A 63 -26.03 9.14 -40.02
C GLN A 63 -25.67 7.75 -39.48
N GLU A 64 -26.04 6.68 -40.19
CA GLU A 64 -25.66 5.31 -39.86
C GLU A 64 -24.14 5.12 -39.94
N ALA A 65 -23.51 5.55 -41.02
CA ALA A 65 -22.05 5.49 -41.18
C ALA A 65 -21.31 6.31 -40.10
N LEU A 66 -21.86 7.47 -39.70
CA LEU A 66 -21.32 8.26 -38.59
C LEU A 66 -21.42 7.50 -37.27
N ALA A 67 -22.58 6.90 -36.97
CA ALA A 67 -22.80 6.16 -35.74
C ALA A 67 -21.88 4.92 -35.64
N GLU A 68 -21.68 4.22 -36.75
CA GLU A 68 -20.73 3.10 -36.85
C GLU A 68 -19.29 3.57 -36.59
N ALA A 69 -18.85 4.63 -37.29
CA ALA A 69 -17.51 5.18 -37.12
C ALA A 69 -17.26 5.71 -35.69
N GLU A 70 -18.24 6.37 -35.07
CA GLU A 70 -18.14 6.80 -33.67
C GLU A 70 -18.04 5.62 -32.71
N SER A 71 -18.82 4.57 -32.94
CA SER A 71 -18.78 3.34 -32.13
C SER A 71 -17.40 2.67 -32.21
N GLU A 72 -16.86 2.54 -33.42
CA GLU A 72 -15.53 1.97 -33.66
C GLU A 72 -14.43 2.81 -33.00
N ALA A 73 -14.49 4.14 -33.14
CA ALA A 73 -13.52 5.06 -32.53
C ALA A 73 -13.56 5.00 -30.99
N ARG A 74 -14.76 4.95 -30.39
CA ARG A 74 -14.92 4.80 -28.93
C ARG A 74 -14.37 3.46 -28.44
N TYR A 75 -14.68 2.37 -29.14
CA TYR A 75 -14.17 1.04 -28.82
C TYR A 75 -12.64 0.97 -28.93
N GLY A 76 -12.06 1.45 -30.04
CA GLY A 76 -10.62 1.44 -30.26
C GLY A 76 -9.86 2.29 -29.22
N THR A 77 -10.42 3.45 -28.85
CA THR A 77 -9.86 4.31 -27.80
C THR A 77 -9.91 3.63 -26.43
N ALA A 78 -11.04 3.05 -26.06
CA ALA A 78 -11.18 2.34 -24.79
C ALA A 78 -10.19 1.16 -24.71
N LEU A 79 -10.10 0.36 -25.77
CA LEU A 79 -9.20 -0.78 -25.85
C LEU A 79 -7.72 -0.36 -25.69
N ALA A 80 -7.31 0.75 -26.31
CA ALA A 80 -5.96 1.28 -26.15
C ALA A 80 -5.66 1.68 -24.69
N ILE A 81 -6.60 2.35 -24.02
CA ILE A 81 -6.46 2.74 -22.61
C ILE A 81 -6.37 1.52 -21.70
N TYR A 82 -7.22 0.51 -21.88
CA TYR A 82 -7.19 -0.69 -21.06
C TYR A 82 -5.89 -1.49 -21.25
N ARG A 83 -5.39 -1.61 -22.48
CA ARG A 83 -4.12 -2.28 -22.79
C ARG A 83 -2.93 -1.54 -22.16
N ASP A 84 -2.90 -0.20 -22.25
CA ASP A 84 -1.89 0.63 -21.59
C ASP A 84 -1.92 0.46 -20.07
N ALA A 85 -3.12 0.44 -19.47
CA ALA A 85 -3.28 0.20 -18.03
C ALA A 85 -2.77 -1.17 -17.57
N ALA A 86 -2.91 -2.21 -18.41
CA ALA A 86 -2.39 -3.55 -18.14
C ALA A 86 -0.86 -3.63 -18.19
N VAL A 87 -0.23 -2.86 -19.09
CA VAL A 87 1.24 -2.73 -19.13
C VAL A 87 1.75 -2.00 -17.88
N LYS A 88 1.07 -0.90 -17.50
CA LYS A 88 1.42 -0.07 -16.33
C LYS A 88 1.15 -0.73 -14.99
N SER A 89 0.49 -1.89 -14.93
CA SER A 89 0.29 -2.66 -13.69
C SER A 89 1.59 -2.91 -12.91
N VAL A 90 2.72 -3.07 -13.61
CA VAL A 90 4.04 -3.25 -12.99
C VAL A 90 4.46 -2.02 -12.18
N ASP A 91 4.19 -0.82 -12.68
CA ASP A 91 4.55 0.44 -12.01
C ASP A 91 3.77 0.61 -10.70
N TYR A 92 2.50 0.21 -10.67
CA TYR A 92 1.69 0.23 -9.44
C TYR A 92 2.29 -0.66 -8.35
N ASN A 93 2.72 -1.88 -8.71
CA ASN A 93 3.40 -2.77 -7.76
C ASN A 93 4.71 -2.19 -7.25
N HIS A 94 5.50 -1.58 -8.14
CA HIS A 94 6.75 -0.93 -7.77
C HIS A 94 6.52 0.18 -6.73
N VAL A 95 5.56 1.08 -6.99
CA VAL A 95 5.20 2.16 -6.07
C VAL A 95 4.72 1.62 -4.72
N ARG A 96 3.92 0.55 -4.69
CA ARG A 96 3.52 -0.10 -3.42
C ARG A 96 4.74 -0.67 -2.68
N ALA A 97 5.60 -1.39 -3.37
CA ALA A 97 6.78 -2.03 -2.78
C ALA A 97 7.75 -0.99 -2.18
N GLU A 98 7.98 0.12 -2.89
CA GLU A 98 8.76 1.25 -2.37
C GLU A 98 8.12 1.87 -1.12
N ALA A 99 6.79 2.05 -1.14
CA ALA A 99 6.07 2.59 0.00
C ALA A 99 6.16 1.66 1.23
N GLU A 100 6.10 0.36 1.01
CA GLU A 100 6.28 -0.68 2.03
C GLU A 100 7.72 -0.70 2.56
N THR A 101 8.73 -0.61 1.70
CA THR A 101 10.14 -0.57 2.13
C THR A 101 10.40 0.64 3.03
N ARG A 102 9.96 1.83 2.63
CA ARG A 102 10.09 3.04 3.47
C ARG A 102 9.34 2.90 4.79
N LEU A 103 8.19 2.23 4.79
CA LEU A 103 7.41 1.97 6.00
C LEU A 103 8.21 1.10 6.98
N TYR A 104 8.86 0.03 6.47
CA TYR A 104 9.76 -0.81 7.26
C TYR A 104 11.01 -0.06 7.77
N GLU A 105 11.60 0.81 6.96
CA GLU A 105 12.75 1.63 7.36
C GLU A 105 12.41 2.53 8.54
N ILE A 106 11.28 3.23 8.49
CA ILE A 106 10.83 4.11 9.58
C ILE A 106 10.50 3.29 10.84
N ALA A 107 9.81 2.15 10.69
CA ALA A 107 9.44 1.29 11.82
C ALA A 107 10.65 0.82 12.63
N ASN A 108 11.78 0.60 11.96
CA ASN A 108 13.02 0.10 12.53
C ASN A 108 14.10 1.19 12.72
N ALA A 109 13.77 2.45 12.42
CA ALA A 109 14.71 3.55 12.60
C ALA A 109 14.96 3.81 14.10
N GLY A 110 16.22 3.67 14.51
CA GLY A 110 16.72 4.12 15.81
C GLY A 110 16.05 3.51 17.05
N ALA A 111 16.42 4.06 18.22
CA ALA A 111 15.94 3.57 19.51
C ALA A 111 14.49 3.96 19.82
N ARG A 112 14.00 5.09 19.29
CA ARG A 112 12.64 5.60 19.51
C ARG A 112 11.81 5.50 18.23
N LEU A 113 10.54 5.13 18.38
CA LEU A 113 9.60 5.05 17.27
C LEU A 113 9.03 6.45 16.96
N ASP A 114 9.23 6.92 15.73
CA ASP A 114 8.57 8.12 15.21
C ASP A 114 7.17 7.76 14.71
N VAL A 115 6.19 7.82 15.62
CA VAL A 115 4.79 7.44 15.34
C VAL A 115 4.16 8.34 14.26
N PRO A 116 4.32 9.68 14.29
CA PRO A 116 3.82 10.55 13.22
C PRO A 116 4.37 10.20 11.83
N ALA A 117 5.70 10.05 11.68
CA ALA A 117 6.29 9.71 10.39
C ALA A 117 5.85 8.33 9.90
N LEU A 118 5.74 7.36 10.83
CA LEU A 118 5.26 6.02 10.52
C LEU A 118 3.82 6.02 10.04
N PHE A 119 2.95 6.81 10.69
CA PHE A 119 1.54 6.92 10.30
C PHE A 119 1.38 7.55 8.91
N GLU A 120 2.12 8.63 8.64
CA GLU A 120 2.09 9.27 7.32
C GLU A 120 2.51 8.28 6.22
N GLN A 121 3.59 7.54 6.45
CA GLN A 121 4.07 6.54 5.50
C GLN A 121 3.10 5.37 5.35
N PHE A 122 2.40 4.96 6.42
CA PHE A 122 1.37 3.93 6.37
C PHE A 122 0.20 4.36 5.47
N VAL A 123 -0.24 5.62 5.57
CA VAL A 123 -1.28 6.16 4.67
C VAL A 123 -0.83 6.11 3.21
N ARG A 124 0.43 6.51 2.91
CA ARG A 124 0.98 6.46 1.55
C ARG A 124 1.01 5.02 1.00
N PHE A 125 1.42 4.06 1.84
CA PHE A 125 1.37 2.64 1.51
C PHE A 125 -0.06 2.16 1.21
N LYS A 126 -1.04 2.50 2.06
CA LYS A 126 -2.45 2.14 1.84
C LYS A 126 -3.03 2.74 0.55
N LEU A 127 -2.67 3.97 0.23
CA LEU A 127 -3.09 4.62 -1.02
C LEU A 127 -2.45 3.96 -2.25
N ALA A 128 -1.18 3.53 -2.15
CA ALA A 128 -0.52 2.79 -3.22
C ALA A 128 -1.18 1.41 -3.44
N ASP A 129 -1.47 0.67 -2.37
CA ASP A 129 -2.15 -0.63 -2.46
C ASP A 129 -3.60 -0.52 -2.99
N ALA A 130 -4.33 0.53 -2.60
CA ALA A 130 -5.65 0.81 -3.17
C ALA A 130 -5.60 1.09 -4.68
N ARG A 131 -4.56 1.79 -5.16
CA ARG A 131 -4.35 2.00 -6.61
C ARG A 131 -4.06 0.69 -7.35
N CYS A 132 -3.36 -0.27 -6.71
CA CYS A 132 -3.22 -1.61 -7.25
C CYS A 132 -4.58 -2.31 -7.42
N GLY A 133 -5.49 -2.18 -6.44
CA GLY A 133 -6.86 -2.69 -6.53
C GLY A 133 -7.67 -2.04 -7.65
N ALA A 134 -7.66 -0.71 -7.73
CA ALA A 134 -8.34 0.00 -8.80
C ALA A 134 -7.82 -0.40 -10.19
N ASN A 135 -6.50 -0.59 -10.36
CA ASN A 135 -5.92 -1.07 -11.61
C ASN A 135 -6.35 -2.52 -11.92
N PHE A 136 -6.41 -3.40 -10.91
CA PHE A 136 -6.89 -4.78 -11.07
C PHE A 136 -8.30 -4.81 -11.66
N ASP A 137 -9.22 -4.05 -11.06
CA ASP A 137 -10.63 -4.00 -11.50
C ASP A 137 -10.74 -3.37 -12.89
N PHE A 138 -10.00 -2.30 -13.15
CA PHE A 138 -10.01 -1.62 -14.43
C PHE A 138 -9.48 -2.51 -15.57
N VAL A 139 -8.39 -3.25 -15.33
CA VAL A 139 -7.80 -4.17 -16.31
C VAL A 139 -8.67 -5.41 -16.53
N ALA A 140 -9.48 -5.82 -15.55
CA ALA A 140 -10.42 -6.93 -15.72
C ALA A 140 -11.42 -6.69 -16.86
N MET A 141 -11.68 -5.43 -17.23
CA MET A 141 -12.54 -5.10 -18.37
C MET A 141 -11.98 -5.62 -19.72
N LEU A 142 -10.66 -5.82 -19.84
CA LEU A 142 -10.06 -6.43 -21.05
C LEU A 142 -10.59 -7.82 -21.33
N ASP A 143 -10.92 -8.60 -20.30
CA ASP A 143 -11.42 -9.96 -20.49
C ASP A 143 -12.82 -9.98 -21.14
N ASN A 144 -13.55 -8.86 -21.10
CA ASN A 144 -14.84 -8.70 -21.76
C ASN A 144 -14.72 -8.03 -23.14
N ILE A 145 -13.86 -7.01 -23.28
CA ILE A 145 -13.77 -6.18 -24.48
C ILE A 145 -12.86 -6.83 -25.55
N ASP A 146 -11.83 -7.55 -25.12
CA ASP A 146 -10.82 -8.19 -25.95
C ASP A 146 -10.52 -9.56 -25.33
N PRO A 147 -11.43 -10.54 -25.36
CA PRO A 147 -11.20 -11.81 -24.66
C PRO A 147 -10.00 -12.57 -25.23
N LEU A 148 -9.25 -13.24 -24.37
CA LEU A 148 -8.24 -14.21 -24.84
C LEU A 148 -8.93 -15.36 -25.58
N PRO A 149 -8.26 -15.97 -26.58
CA PRO A 149 -8.82 -17.15 -27.24
C PRO A 149 -9.10 -18.24 -26.20
N PRO A 150 -10.20 -19.00 -26.35
CA PRO A 150 -10.54 -20.05 -25.40
C PRO A 150 -9.43 -21.10 -25.36
N THR A 151 -9.36 -21.84 -24.26
CA THR A 151 -8.46 -23.00 -24.17
C THR A 151 -8.81 -24.04 -25.25
N PRO A 152 -7.92 -25.02 -25.52
CA PRO A 152 -8.26 -26.13 -26.41
C PRO A 152 -9.53 -26.92 -26.02
N SER A 153 -9.94 -26.85 -24.75
CA SER A 153 -11.18 -27.44 -24.22
C SER A 153 -12.41 -26.51 -24.32
N GLY A 154 -12.27 -25.32 -24.91
CA GLY A 154 -13.35 -24.35 -25.08
C GLY A 154 -13.63 -23.48 -23.85
N MET A 155 -12.79 -23.54 -22.80
CA MET A 155 -13.00 -22.75 -21.59
C MET A 155 -12.52 -21.30 -21.77
N PRO A 156 -13.25 -20.31 -21.24
CA PRO A 156 -12.80 -18.92 -21.21
C PRO A 156 -11.48 -18.79 -20.46
N GLN A 157 -10.57 -17.95 -20.97
CA GLN A 157 -9.32 -17.61 -20.32
C GLN A 157 -9.38 -16.19 -19.76
N ILE A 158 -8.82 -16.00 -18.57
CA ILE A 158 -8.64 -14.69 -17.94
C ILE A 158 -7.17 -14.30 -18.00
N ARG A 159 -6.89 -13.01 -18.17
CA ARG A 159 -5.53 -12.50 -18.12
C ARG A 159 -4.98 -12.56 -16.70
N GLU A 160 -3.69 -12.87 -16.58
CA GLU A 160 -2.98 -12.68 -15.32
C GLU A 160 -2.90 -11.18 -15.01
N ARG A 161 -3.50 -10.77 -13.89
CA ARG A 161 -3.46 -9.39 -13.42
C ARG A 161 -2.30 -9.22 -12.46
N ARG A 162 -1.35 -8.35 -12.84
CA ARG A 162 -0.08 -8.21 -12.14
C ARG A 162 -0.19 -7.38 -10.86
N ALA A 163 -1.06 -6.37 -10.84
CA ALA A 163 -1.33 -5.55 -9.65
C ALA A 163 -2.67 -5.95 -9.06
N GLN A 164 -2.72 -6.19 -7.74
CA GLN A 164 -3.94 -6.41 -6.96
C GLN A 164 -3.78 -5.75 -5.59
N GLN A 165 -4.88 -5.39 -4.96
CA GLN A 165 -4.86 -4.93 -3.57
C GLN A 165 -4.65 -6.14 -2.63
N ILE A 166 -3.65 -6.07 -1.74
CA ILE A 166 -3.28 -7.19 -0.86
C ILE A 166 -3.51 -6.86 0.61
N HIS A 167 -3.41 -5.58 0.98
CA HIS A 167 -3.43 -5.13 2.36
C HIS A 167 -4.72 -4.38 2.71
N GLU A 168 -5.82 -4.63 2.01
CA GLU A 168 -7.12 -3.97 2.24
C GLU A 168 -7.50 -3.95 3.74
N ARG A 169 -7.40 -5.12 4.38
CA ARG A 169 -7.82 -5.36 5.77
C ARG A 169 -6.80 -4.94 6.82
N THR A 170 -5.58 -4.59 6.44
CA THR A 170 -4.56 -4.14 7.39
C THR A 170 -4.93 -2.76 7.90
N SER A 171 -5.31 -2.67 9.18
CA SER A 171 -5.55 -1.41 9.89
C SER A 171 -4.25 -0.85 10.45
N TRP A 172 -4.27 0.45 10.78
CA TRP A 172 -3.15 1.10 11.47
C TRP A 172 -2.81 0.45 12.81
N SER A 173 -3.83 0.12 13.61
CA SER A 173 -3.62 -0.51 14.93
C SER A 173 -2.95 -1.87 14.81
N ALA A 174 -3.44 -2.74 13.92
CA ALA A 174 -2.86 -4.05 13.71
C ALA A 174 -1.42 -3.97 13.19
N TYR A 175 -1.13 -3.00 12.32
CA TYR A 175 0.23 -2.75 11.86
C TYR A 175 1.14 -2.28 13.00
N LEU A 176 0.70 -1.31 13.80
CA LEU A 176 1.48 -0.77 14.91
C LEU A 176 1.76 -1.83 15.99
N ASP A 177 0.78 -2.68 16.32
CA ASP A 177 0.95 -3.79 17.25
C ASP A 177 2.06 -4.75 16.77
N ASN A 178 2.08 -5.08 15.48
CA ASN A 178 3.14 -5.91 14.89
C ASN A 178 4.51 -5.23 15.00
N VAL A 179 4.62 -3.95 14.68
CA VAL A 179 5.89 -3.19 14.80
C VAL A 179 6.41 -3.21 16.24
N VAL A 180 5.54 -2.98 17.23
CA VAL A 180 5.92 -3.01 18.65
C VAL A 180 6.37 -4.40 19.07
N ASN A 181 5.63 -5.44 18.67
CA ASN A 181 5.97 -6.83 18.99
C ASN A 181 7.29 -7.28 18.34
N ASP A 182 7.56 -6.87 17.11
CA ASP A 182 8.80 -7.19 16.40
C ASP A 182 10.01 -6.51 17.03
N ARG A 183 9.87 -5.23 17.43
CA ARG A 183 10.90 -4.50 18.17
C ARG A 183 11.18 -5.14 19.52
N ALA A 184 10.13 -5.47 20.29
CA ALA A 184 10.28 -6.15 21.58
C ALA A 184 10.90 -7.55 21.44
N SER A 185 10.57 -8.27 20.37
CA SER A 185 11.17 -9.58 20.08
C SER A 185 12.64 -9.47 19.68
N THR A 186 13.00 -8.41 18.95
CA THR A 186 14.39 -8.14 18.58
C THR A 186 15.23 -7.76 19.80
N GLU A 187 14.71 -6.92 20.68
CA GLU A 187 15.38 -6.57 21.93
C GLU A 187 15.54 -7.78 22.86
N ARG A 188 14.50 -8.63 22.97
CA ARG A 188 14.58 -9.89 23.72
C ARG A 188 15.67 -10.82 23.18
N ARG A 189 15.83 -10.92 21.86
CA ARG A 189 16.89 -11.73 21.24
C ARG A 189 18.26 -11.15 21.54
N ARG A 190 18.45 -9.85 21.31
CA ARG A 190 19.69 -9.14 21.62
C ARG A 190 20.12 -9.36 23.08
N HIS A 191 19.21 -9.12 24.02
CA HIS A 191 19.53 -9.27 25.43
C HIS A 191 19.83 -10.72 25.82
N ARG A 192 19.14 -11.70 25.20
CA ARG A 192 19.47 -13.12 25.38
C ARG A 192 20.90 -13.43 24.91
N ASP A 193 21.31 -12.89 23.77
CA ASP A 193 22.66 -13.09 23.24
C ASP A 193 23.71 -12.44 24.16
N GLU A 194 23.43 -11.24 24.69
CA GLU A 194 24.27 -10.58 25.70
C GLU A 194 24.42 -11.44 26.97
N LEU A 195 23.34 -12.05 27.45
CA LEU A 195 23.38 -12.96 28.60
C LEU A 195 24.19 -14.22 28.31
N HIS A 196 24.07 -14.80 27.11
CA HIS A 196 24.88 -15.95 26.71
C HIS A 196 26.38 -15.63 26.65
N LEU A 197 26.72 -14.46 26.12
CA LEU A 197 28.10 -13.96 26.12
C LEU A 197 28.62 -13.77 27.55
N ALA A 198 27.83 -13.15 28.42
CA ALA A 198 28.20 -12.95 29.82
C ALA A 198 28.44 -14.28 30.56
N VAL A 199 27.64 -15.32 30.28
CA VAL A 199 27.84 -16.66 30.82
C VAL A 199 29.15 -17.27 30.33
N ALA A 200 29.43 -17.19 29.03
CA ALA A 200 30.66 -17.72 28.45
C ALA A 200 31.91 -17.04 29.05
N ASP A 201 31.89 -15.71 29.15
CA ASP A 201 32.96 -14.93 29.76
C ASP A 201 33.17 -15.30 31.24
N ALA A 202 32.08 -15.47 31.99
CA ALA A 202 32.14 -15.87 33.40
C ALA A 202 32.72 -17.29 33.57
N GLN A 203 32.34 -18.23 32.70
CA GLN A 203 32.89 -19.59 32.69
C GLN A 203 34.39 -19.58 32.37
N ASP A 204 34.82 -18.80 31.38
CA ASP A 204 36.22 -18.67 31.01
C ASP A 204 37.06 -18.06 32.12
N GLN A 205 36.56 -16.99 32.76
CA GLN A 205 37.22 -16.38 33.91
C GLN A 205 37.32 -17.36 35.09
N ALA A 206 36.25 -18.10 35.38
CA ALA A 206 36.26 -19.13 36.43
C ALA A 206 37.29 -20.23 36.11
N ALA A 207 37.31 -20.74 34.87
CA ALA A 207 38.28 -21.74 34.44
C ALA A 207 39.73 -21.24 34.50
N ARG A 208 39.99 -19.97 34.16
CA ARG A 208 41.32 -19.36 34.34
C ARG A 208 41.71 -19.28 35.81
N ARG A 209 40.82 -18.80 36.68
CA ARG A 209 41.06 -18.72 38.13
C ARG A 209 41.37 -20.10 38.72
N ILE A 210 40.60 -21.12 38.33
CA ILE A 210 40.84 -22.50 38.77
C ILE A 210 42.20 -23.00 38.28
N ARG A 211 42.53 -22.84 37.00
CA ARG A 211 43.86 -23.23 36.46
C ARG A 211 45.01 -22.56 37.21
N SER A 212 44.91 -21.25 37.46
CA SER A 212 45.93 -20.52 38.23
C SER A 212 46.06 -21.04 39.67
N ARG A 213 44.96 -21.37 40.34
CA ARG A 213 45.00 -21.95 41.70
C ARG A 213 45.59 -23.35 41.70
N VAL A 214 45.25 -24.20 40.72
CA VAL A 214 45.83 -25.54 40.58
C VAL A 214 47.34 -25.48 40.40
N LEU A 215 47.85 -24.56 39.55
CA LEU A 215 49.29 -24.39 39.34
C LEU A 215 50.05 -23.92 40.59
N ALA A 216 49.35 -23.37 41.59
CA ALA A 216 49.94 -22.91 42.85
C ALA A 216 49.89 -23.98 43.96
N LEU A 217 49.31 -25.16 43.70
CA LEU A 217 49.27 -26.27 44.66
C LEU A 217 50.57 -27.07 44.66
N ASN A 218 50.92 -27.67 45.81
CA ASN A 218 51.95 -28.70 45.87
C ASN A 218 51.37 -30.05 45.38
N ASP A 219 52.24 -31.00 45.00
CA ASP A 219 51.89 -32.30 44.38
C ASP A 219 50.85 -33.15 45.14
N PHE A 220 50.59 -32.85 46.42
CA PHE A 220 49.67 -33.59 47.28
C PHE A 220 48.45 -32.78 47.76
N ASP A 221 48.34 -31.49 47.42
CA ASP A 221 47.22 -30.64 47.85
C ASP A 221 46.03 -30.77 46.88
N ARG A 222 44.80 -30.78 47.42
CA ARG A 222 43.56 -30.79 46.63
C ARG A 222 42.94 -29.40 46.58
N LEU A 223 42.46 -29.00 45.40
CA LEU A 223 41.67 -27.77 45.26
C LEU A 223 40.23 -28.02 45.72
N ASP A 224 39.80 -27.31 46.76
CA ASP A 224 38.39 -27.21 47.09
C ASP A 224 37.71 -26.18 46.17
N VAL A 225 36.73 -26.64 45.40
CA VAL A 225 35.96 -25.80 44.47
C VAL A 225 34.59 -25.57 45.10
N PRO A 226 34.25 -24.32 45.49
CA PRO A 226 33.00 -24.05 46.18
C PRO A 226 31.80 -24.40 45.29
N THR A 227 30.84 -25.10 45.88
CA THR A 227 29.55 -25.39 45.23
C THR A 227 28.74 -24.11 45.11
N PRO A 228 28.16 -23.80 43.93
CA PRO A 228 27.30 -22.63 43.79
C PRO A 228 26.03 -22.77 44.65
N PRO A 229 25.45 -21.64 45.11
CA PRO A 229 24.22 -21.65 45.90
C PRO A 229 23.05 -22.22 45.09
N THR A 230 22.10 -22.84 45.77
CA THR A 230 20.90 -23.40 45.13
C THR A 230 19.91 -22.31 44.73
N ILE A 231 19.00 -22.62 43.79
CA ILE A 231 17.93 -21.69 43.37
C ILE A 231 17.09 -21.22 44.57
N THR A 232 16.81 -22.11 45.53
CA THR A 232 16.09 -21.77 46.76
C THR A 232 16.83 -20.74 47.61
N GLN A 233 18.16 -20.89 47.77
CA GLN A 233 18.97 -19.93 48.51
C GLN A 233 19.04 -18.57 47.81
N LEU A 234 19.16 -18.57 46.48
CA LEU A 234 19.16 -17.35 45.68
C LEU A 234 17.80 -16.64 45.71
N HIS A 235 16.70 -17.39 45.65
CA HIS A 235 15.35 -16.85 45.75
C HIS A 235 15.10 -16.22 47.12
N GLN A 236 15.44 -16.92 48.21
CA GLN A 236 15.29 -16.38 49.55
C GLN A 236 16.09 -15.08 49.73
N ALA A 237 17.36 -15.07 49.28
CA ALA A 237 18.19 -13.87 49.34
C ALA A 237 17.65 -12.72 48.47
N ALA A 238 16.93 -13.01 47.38
CA ALA A 238 16.27 -12.00 46.56
C ALA A 238 15.03 -11.43 47.26
N VAL A 239 14.20 -12.28 47.87
CA VAL A 239 13.03 -11.89 48.66
C VAL A 239 13.44 -11.04 49.86
N ASP A 240 14.47 -11.45 50.59
CA ASP A 240 14.97 -10.71 51.76
C ASP A 240 15.54 -9.32 51.41
N ARG A 241 15.86 -9.08 50.12
CA ARG A 241 16.31 -7.78 49.59
C ARG A 241 15.16 -6.89 49.11
N ILE A 242 13.94 -7.40 49.04
CA ILE A 242 12.76 -6.59 48.68
C ILE A 242 12.44 -5.70 49.89
N ASP A 243 12.71 -4.41 49.75
CA ASP A 243 12.27 -3.40 50.72
C ASP A 243 10.89 -2.89 50.29
N GLU A 244 9.84 -3.40 50.95
CA GLU A 244 8.45 -3.01 50.66
C GLU A 244 8.21 -1.49 50.80
N ALA A 245 9.03 -0.80 51.59
CA ALA A 245 8.94 0.66 51.78
C ALA A 245 9.48 1.46 50.58
N GLN A 246 10.16 0.83 49.62
CA GLN A 246 10.68 1.48 48.41
C GLN A 246 9.71 1.44 47.23
N PHE A 247 8.57 0.76 47.36
CA PHE A 247 7.58 0.69 46.30
C PHE A 247 6.53 1.78 46.47
N ASP A 248 6.36 2.56 45.40
CA ASP A 248 5.28 3.54 45.27
C ASP A 248 3.93 2.81 45.05
N GLU A 249 2.91 3.22 45.79
CA GLU A 249 1.58 2.59 45.85
C GLU A 249 0.90 2.61 44.46
N ASP A 250 1.15 3.67 43.68
CA ASP A 250 0.65 3.82 42.31
C ASP A 250 1.36 2.89 41.31
N THR A 251 2.65 2.59 41.55
CA THR A 251 3.44 1.66 40.72
C THR A 251 3.03 0.20 40.94
N ILE A 252 2.67 -0.17 42.18
CA ILE A 252 2.10 -1.48 42.53
C ILE A 252 0.73 -1.69 41.85
N LEU A 253 -0.08 -0.64 41.77
CA LEU A 253 -1.37 -0.64 41.08
C LEU A 253 -1.22 -0.77 39.56
N ALA A 254 -0.28 -0.05 38.94
CA ALA A 254 -0.01 -0.08 37.50
C ALA A 254 0.58 -1.41 37.01
N ALA A 255 1.41 -2.09 37.82
CA ALA A 255 2.01 -3.38 37.49
C ALA A 255 1.04 -4.57 37.59
N GLY A 256 -0.18 -4.35 38.05
CA GLY A 256 -1.19 -5.39 38.21
C GLY A 256 -0.85 -6.33 39.36
N ILE A 257 -1.45 -6.05 40.52
CA ILE A 257 -1.59 -6.92 41.71
C ILE A 257 -1.84 -8.41 41.39
N TYR A 258 -2.33 -8.74 40.20
CA TYR A 258 -2.62 -10.09 39.74
C TYR A 258 -1.40 -11.02 39.64
N ASN A 259 -0.21 -10.53 39.25
CA ASN A 259 0.98 -11.39 39.11
C ASN A 259 1.69 -11.65 40.44
N VAL A 260 1.75 -10.63 41.31
CA VAL A 260 2.35 -10.73 42.65
C VAL A 260 1.48 -11.60 43.57
N ARG A 261 0.14 -11.45 43.50
CA ARG A 261 -0.78 -12.28 44.30
C ARG A 261 -0.88 -13.74 43.80
N LYS A 262 -0.75 -14.03 42.50
CA LYS A 262 -0.87 -15.41 41.99
C LYS A 262 0.31 -16.31 42.37
N LEU A 263 1.51 -15.76 42.52
CA LEU A 263 2.66 -16.50 43.06
C LEU A 263 2.50 -16.73 44.57
N ALA A 264 2.11 -15.70 45.32
CA ALA A 264 1.88 -15.82 46.77
C ALA A 264 0.71 -16.78 47.12
N SER A 265 -0.36 -16.81 46.32
CA SER A 265 -1.49 -17.73 46.53
C SER A 265 -1.19 -19.18 46.16
N LYS A 266 -0.24 -19.45 45.26
CA LYS A 266 0.14 -20.82 44.90
C LYS A 266 1.03 -21.47 45.95
N ASP A 267 1.99 -20.71 46.50
CA ASP A 267 2.89 -21.23 47.54
C ASP A 267 2.19 -21.36 48.90
N ALA A 268 1.17 -20.56 49.19
CA ALA A 268 0.31 -20.75 50.35
C ALA A 268 -0.62 -21.98 50.21
N LEU A 269 -1.16 -22.26 49.01
CA LEU A 269 -2.00 -23.44 48.75
C LEU A 269 -1.19 -24.75 48.80
N ASP A 270 0.01 -24.77 48.21
CA ASP A 270 0.86 -25.97 48.19
C ASP A 270 1.43 -26.31 49.58
N LYS A 271 1.48 -25.33 50.48
CA LYS A 271 1.86 -25.52 51.90
C LYS A 271 0.71 -26.11 52.73
N LEU A 272 -0.54 -25.68 52.50
CA LEU A 272 -1.74 -26.24 53.15
C LEU A 272 -1.97 -27.73 52.77
N VAL A 273 -1.72 -28.10 51.51
CA VAL A 273 -1.86 -29.49 51.02
C VAL A 273 -0.74 -30.42 51.54
N LYS A 274 0.47 -29.88 51.81
CA LYS A 274 1.59 -30.67 52.36
C LYS A 274 1.55 -30.84 53.88
N ASP A 275 0.93 -29.90 54.60
CA ASP A 275 0.83 -29.95 56.07
C ASP A 275 -0.36 -30.82 56.55
N GLY A 276 -1.13 -31.41 55.64
CA GLY A 276 -2.09 -32.47 55.95
C GLY A 276 -3.51 -32.03 56.30
N ASN A 277 -4.03 -30.98 55.65
CA ASN A 277 -5.47 -30.72 55.51
C ASN A 277 -5.91 -30.90 54.05
#